data_AF-A0AAF0URL0-F1
#
_entry.id   AF-A0AAF0URL0-F1
#
_cell.length_a   1.000
_cell.length_b   1.000
_cell.length_c   1.000
_cell.angle_alpha   90.00
_cell.angle_beta   90.00
_cell.angle_gamma   90.00
#
_symmetry.space_group_name_H-M   'P 1'
#
loop_
_entity.id
_entity.type
_entity.pdbx_description
1 polymer ?
#
loop_
_entity_poly.entity_id
_entity_poly.type
_entity_poly.pdbx_seq_one_letter_code
_entity_poly.pdbx_strand_id
1 'polypeptide(L)'
;MLTAYVIDFKGSQLVHDAMENVRLIRERLQMDQGRQKSYVDVRRRDLEFDVDDWVYFKISPMKGVMRFGRKWKLSPSYVGRNQILRCIGKVAYKLDLPNELASVHPVFYVSFLKKCVGDPISIVPLESLGIKESLSSEEVSVEILKRQVK
;
A
#
# COMPACT_ATOMS: atom_id res chain seq x y z
N MET A 1 -11.50 -64.74 -7.38
CA MET A 1 -12.42 -63.78 -8.04
C MET A 1 -13.00 -62.77 -7.06
N LEU A 2 -13.57 -63.17 -5.92
CA LEU A 2 -14.21 -62.24 -4.98
C LEU A 2 -13.27 -61.21 -4.34
N THR A 3 -12.00 -61.55 -4.12
CA THR A 3 -11.01 -60.66 -3.48
C THR A 3 -10.60 -59.47 -4.36
N ALA A 4 -10.48 -59.66 -5.68
CA ALA A 4 -10.13 -58.59 -6.61
C ALA A 4 -11.26 -57.54 -6.74
N TYR A 5 -12.53 -58.00 -6.79
CA TYR A 5 -13.70 -57.12 -6.87
C TYR A 5 -13.88 -56.24 -5.62
N VAL A 6 -13.58 -56.79 -4.43
CA VAL A 6 -13.62 -56.05 -3.16
C VAL A 6 -12.50 -54.99 -3.09
N ILE A 7 -11.33 -55.26 -3.68
CA ILE A 7 -10.21 -54.31 -3.77
C ILE A 7 -10.53 -53.17 -4.74
N ASP A 8 -11.08 -53.47 -5.93
CA ASP A 8 -11.49 -52.47 -6.92
C ASP A 8 -12.64 -51.58 -6.41
N PHE A 9 -13.61 -52.17 -5.69
CA PHE A 9 -14.70 -51.41 -5.07
C PHE A 9 -14.19 -50.43 -4.00
N LYS A 10 -13.31 -50.88 -3.09
CA LYS A 10 -12.69 -50.01 -2.08
C LYS A 10 -11.80 -48.93 -2.71
N GLY A 11 -11.07 -49.26 -3.78
CA GLY A 11 -10.28 -48.30 -4.55
C GLY A 11 -11.15 -47.20 -5.16
N SER A 12 -12.29 -47.56 -5.76
CA SER A 12 -13.24 -46.61 -6.35
C SER A 12 -13.86 -45.66 -5.32
N GLN A 13 -14.17 -46.15 -4.12
CA GLN A 13 -14.68 -45.31 -3.02
C GLN A 13 -13.65 -44.29 -2.55
N LEU A 14 -12.38 -44.69 -2.42
CA LEU A 14 -11.29 -43.78 -2.03
C LEU A 14 -11.07 -42.67 -3.07
N VAL A 15 -11.15 -43.00 -4.36
CA VAL A 15 -11.03 -42.01 -5.44
C VAL A 15 -12.20 -41.03 -5.42
N HIS A 16 -13.42 -41.52 -5.20
CA HIS A 16 -14.61 -40.69 -5.09
C HIS A 16 -14.52 -39.73 -3.89
N ASP A 17 -14.13 -40.22 -2.71
CA ASP A 17 -13.94 -39.39 -1.52
C ASP A 17 -12.84 -38.35 -1.72
N ALA A 18 -11.74 -38.72 -2.38
CA ALA A 18 -10.67 -37.78 -2.70
C ALA A 18 -11.16 -36.67 -3.65
N MET A 19 -11.94 -37.02 -4.67
CA MET A 19 -12.55 -36.05 -5.59
C MET A 19 -13.49 -35.09 -4.88
N GLU A 20 -14.34 -35.59 -3.98
CA GLU A 20 -15.29 -34.75 -3.24
C GLU A 20 -14.56 -33.80 -2.28
N ASN A 21 -13.52 -34.29 -1.60
CA ASN A 21 -12.66 -33.46 -0.75
C ASN A 21 -11.94 -32.35 -1.54
N VAL A 22 -11.40 -32.66 -2.72
CA VAL A 22 -10.76 -31.66 -3.60
C VAL A 22 -11.78 -30.61 -4.04
N ARG A 23 -13.01 -31.01 -4.35
CA ARG A 23 -14.10 -30.08 -4.70
C ARG A 23 -14.40 -29.14 -3.54
N LEU A 24 -14.55 -29.70 -2.34
CA LEU A 24 -14.81 -28.96 -1.09
C LEU A 24 -13.69 -27.95 -0.77
N ILE A 25 -12.43 -28.34 -0.96
CA ILE A 25 -11.28 -27.44 -0.75
C ILE A 25 -11.31 -26.28 -1.74
N ARG A 26 -11.60 -26.53 -3.02
CA ARG A 26 -11.69 -25.48 -4.04
C ARG A 26 -12.82 -24.51 -3.74
N GLU A 27 -13.99 -25.01 -3.35
CA GLU A 27 -15.15 -24.18 -2.97
C GLU A 27 -14.80 -23.28 -1.77
N ARG A 28 -14.17 -23.84 -0.73
CA ARG A 28 -13.73 -23.06 0.45
C ARG A 28 -12.69 -22.00 0.09
N LEU A 29 -11.72 -22.36 -0.75
CA LEU A 29 -10.69 -21.42 -1.20
C LEU A 29 -11.32 -20.25 -1.97
N GLN A 30 -12.28 -20.52 -2.85
CA GLN A 30 -13.00 -19.47 -3.59
C GLN A 30 -13.81 -18.57 -2.64
N MET A 31 -14.48 -19.15 -1.63
CA MET A 31 -15.20 -18.37 -0.63
C MET A 31 -14.26 -17.46 0.18
N ASP A 32 -13.10 -17.96 0.59
CA ASP A 32 -12.12 -17.17 1.35
C ASP A 32 -11.49 -16.05 0.50
N GLN A 33 -11.19 -16.32 -0.78
CA GLN A 33 -10.77 -15.30 -1.74
C GLN A 33 -11.86 -14.24 -1.94
N GLY A 34 -13.13 -14.66 -2.07
CA GLY A 34 -14.27 -13.77 -2.17
C GLY A 34 -14.44 -12.88 -0.94
N ARG A 35 -14.27 -13.45 0.26
CA ARG A 35 -14.27 -12.72 1.53
C ARG A 35 -13.12 -11.72 1.64
N GLN A 36 -11.90 -12.09 1.25
CA GLN A 36 -10.77 -11.16 1.23
C GLN A 36 -11.04 -9.99 0.29
N LYS A 37 -11.53 -10.28 -0.92
CA LYS A 37 -11.89 -9.27 -1.91
C LYS A 37 -12.96 -8.33 -1.37
N SER A 38 -14.06 -8.85 -0.82
CA SER A 38 -15.12 -8.01 -0.27
C SER A 38 -14.64 -7.17 0.92
N TYR A 39 -13.81 -7.72 1.82
CA TYR A 39 -13.24 -6.94 2.93
C TYR A 39 -12.35 -5.79 2.45
N VAL A 40 -11.57 -6.00 1.39
CA VAL A 40 -10.73 -4.97 0.79
C VAL A 40 -11.58 -3.93 0.04
N ASP A 41 -12.51 -4.37 -0.78
CA ASP A 41 -13.28 -3.51 -1.67
C ASP A 41 -14.34 -2.68 -0.91
N VAL A 42 -14.99 -3.22 0.13
CA VAL A 42 -15.97 -2.49 0.96
C VAL A 42 -15.35 -1.28 1.66
N ARG A 43 -14.03 -1.29 1.92
CA ARG A 43 -13.31 -0.19 2.57
C ARG A 43 -12.69 0.80 1.58
N ARG A 44 -12.77 0.53 0.27
CA ARG A 44 -12.34 1.47 -0.77
C ARG A 44 -13.48 2.44 -1.05
N ARG A 45 -13.22 3.73 -0.85
CA ARG A 45 -14.05 4.79 -1.42
C ARG A 45 -13.46 5.13 -2.78
N ASP A 46 -14.33 5.33 -3.77
CA ASP A 46 -13.91 5.97 -5.02
C ASP A 46 -13.45 7.38 -4.65
N LEU A 47 -12.14 7.57 -4.64
CA LEU A 47 -11.51 8.84 -4.32
C LEU A 47 -11.23 9.52 -5.64
N GLU A 48 -12.11 10.43 -6.03
CA GLU A 48 -11.93 11.24 -7.22
C GLU A 48 -11.53 12.65 -6.80
N PHE A 49 -10.71 13.27 -7.63
CA PHE A 49 -10.26 14.65 -7.44
C PHE A 49 -10.48 15.42 -8.73
N ASP A 50 -10.79 16.70 -8.60
CA ASP A 50 -10.90 17.59 -9.73
C ASP A 50 -9.59 18.30 -10.03
N VAL A 51 -9.48 18.87 -11.23
CA VAL A 51 -8.43 19.84 -11.51
C VAL A 51 -8.61 21.03 -10.55
N ASP A 52 -7.50 21.60 -10.07
CA ASP A 52 -7.45 22.66 -9.07
C ASP A 52 -7.79 22.26 -7.62
N ASP A 53 -8.13 20.99 -7.37
CA ASP A 53 -8.22 20.49 -5.99
C ASP A 53 -6.83 20.53 -5.32
N TRP A 54 -6.81 20.96 -4.07
CA TRP A 54 -5.62 20.90 -3.22
C TRP A 54 -5.50 19.52 -2.59
N VAL A 55 -4.34 18.88 -2.78
CA VAL A 55 -4.06 17.57 -2.23
C VAL A 55 -2.72 17.52 -1.50
N TYR A 56 -2.67 16.70 -0.47
CA TYR A 56 -1.43 16.24 0.11
C TYR A 56 -1.02 14.94 -0.58
N PHE A 57 0.25 14.77 -0.92
CA PHE A 57 0.75 13.48 -1.42
C PHE A 57 1.65 12.77 -0.40
N LYS A 58 1.55 11.45 -0.36
CA LYS A 58 2.23 10.59 0.61
C LYS A 58 3.64 10.22 0.14
N ILE A 59 4.60 10.27 1.06
CA ILE A 59 5.95 9.74 0.88
C ILE A 59 6.03 8.38 1.57
N SER A 60 6.67 7.41 0.92
CA SER A 60 7.05 6.17 1.59
C SER A 60 8.44 6.29 2.20
N PRO A 61 8.64 5.89 3.48
CA PRO A 61 9.96 5.85 4.10
C PRO A 61 10.87 4.71 3.58
N MET A 62 10.42 3.91 2.59
CA MET A 62 11.19 2.78 2.06
C MET A 62 12.48 3.22 1.34
N LYS A 63 13.54 2.42 1.51
CA LYS A 63 14.85 2.60 0.87
C LYS A 63 14.67 2.55 -0.66
N GLY A 64 14.79 3.70 -1.34
CA GLY A 64 14.87 3.77 -2.79
C GLY A 64 13.71 4.44 -3.54
N VAL A 65 12.60 4.84 -2.88
CA VAL A 65 11.47 5.46 -3.61
C VAL A 65 11.33 6.96 -3.38
N MET A 66 11.64 7.49 -2.20
CA MET A 66 11.67 8.95 -1.98
C MET A 66 12.24 9.24 -0.58
N ARG A 67 13.55 9.44 -0.45
CA ARG A 67 14.16 9.83 0.83
C ARG A 67 14.38 11.33 0.86
N PHE A 68 13.48 12.04 1.52
CA PHE A 68 13.82 13.31 2.18
C PHE A 68 14.79 12.97 3.31
N GLY A 69 15.89 13.69 3.45
CA GLY A 69 17.10 13.31 4.20
C GLY A 69 16.99 13.08 5.72
N ARG A 70 15.81 12.71 6.26
CA ARG A 70 15.57 12.40 7.68
C ARG A 70 15.07 10.97 7.90
N LYS A 71 15.43 10.40 9.06
CA LYS A 71 14.94 9.11 9.56
C LYS A 71 13.46 9.20 9.91
N TRP A 72 12.57 8.88 8.96
CA TRP A 72 11.11 8.89 9.16
C TRP A 72 10.54 7.62 9.81
N LYS A 73 11.32 7.03 10.72
CA LYS A 73 10.96 5.76 11.37
C LYS A 73 9.69 6.03 12.18
N LEU A 74 8.54 5.58 11.64
CA LEU A 74 7.19 5.50 12.25
C LEU A 74 6.08 6.50 11.80
N SER A 75 6.16 7.23 10.68
CA SER A 75 4.96 7.92 10.16
C SER A 75 4.82 7.91 8.62
N PRO A 76 3.62 7.68 8.07
CA PRO A 76 3.29 8.09 6.71
C PRO A 76 3.33 9.62 6.64
N SER A 77 4.38 10.20 6.09
CA SER A 77 4.49 11.65 5.91
C SER A 77 3.76 12.05 4.64
N TYR A 78 2.82 12.99 4.79
CA TYR A 78 2.20 13.69 3.68
C TYR A 78 2.98 14.99 3.43
N VAL A 79 3.33 15.27 2.18
CA VAL A 79 4.06 16.49 1.77
C VAL A 79 3.07 17.50 1.27
N GLY A 80 3.09 18.67 1.90
CA GLY A 80 2.65 19.95 1.35
C GLY A 80 1.23 19.98 0.76
N ARG A 81 0.74 21.18 0.46
CA ARG A 81 -0.43 21.30 -0.40
C ARG A 81 0.08 21.48 -1.82
N ASN A 82 -0.37 20.61 -2.71
CA ASN A 82 -0.04 20.69 -4.12
C ASN A 82 -1.36 20.73 -4.89
N GLN A 83 -1.42 21.57 -5.90
CA GLN A 83 -2.60 21.70 -6.75
C GLN A 83 -2.59 20.61 -7.82
N ILE A 84 -3.74 20.03 -8.13
CA ILE A 84 -3.88 19.12 -9.26
C ILE A 84 -3.91 19.95 -10.54
N LEU A 85 -2.89 19.80 -11.39
CA LEU A 85 -2.81 20.46 -12.68
C LEU A 85 -3.65 19.74 -13.75
N ARG A 86 -3.72 18.41 -13.66
CA ARG A 86 -4.34 17.57 -14.69
C ARG A 86 -4.61 16.15 -14.18
N CYS A 87 -5.71 15.57 -14.64
CA CYS A 87 -5.99 14.13 -14.51
C CYS A 87 -5.31 13.34 -15.64
N ILE A 88 -4.59 12.27 -15.29
CA ILE A 88 -3.95 11.32 -16.22
C ILE A 88 -4.70 9.99 -16.09
N GLY A 89 -5.78 9.86 -16.85
CA GLY A 89 -6.69 8.72 -16.74
C GLY A 89 -7.55 8.78 -15.47
N LYS A 90 -8.04 7.62 -15.03
CA LYS A 90 -8.99 7.53 -13.89
C LYS A 90 -8.34 7.53 -12.51
N VAL A 91 -7.05 7.23 -12.43
CA VAL A 91 -6.38 6.85 -11.17
C VAL A 91 -5.06 7.56 -10.92
N ALA A 92 -4.63 8.46 -11.81
CA ALA A 92 -3.39 9.20 -11.66
C ALA A 92 -3.60 10.69 -11.95
N TYR A 93 -2.88 11.54 -11.22
CA TYR A 93 -3.00 12.99 -11.28
C TYR A 93 -1.63 13.63 -11.34
N LYS A 94 -1.48 14.69 -12.14
CA LYS A 94 -0.29 15.53 -12.18
C LYS A 94 -0.44 16.66 -11.16
N LEU A 95 0.53 16.79 -10.27
CA LEU A 95 0.58 17.84 -9.25
C LEU A 95 1.51 18.97 -9.66
N ASP A 96 1.21 20.17 -9.16
CA ASP A 96 2.13 21.29 -9.15
C ASP A 96 3.07 21.15 -7.95
N LEU A 97 4.28 20.64 -8.21
CA LEU A 97 5.28 20.42 -7.17
C LEU A 97 6.22 21.64 -7.06
N PRO A 98 6.63 22.04 -5.84
CA PRO A 98 7.64 23.07 -5.67
C PRO A 98 9.00 22.64 -6.26
N ASN A 99 9.80 23.61 -6.70
CA ASN A 99 11.12 23.38 -7.32
C ASN A 99 12.09 22.59 -6.43
N GLU A 100 11.92 22.64 -5.12
CA GLU A 100 12.67 21.82 -4.15
C GLU A 100 12.50 20.30 -4.39
N LEU A 101 11.44 19.92 -5.11
CA LEU A 101 11.09 18.55 -5.47
C LEU A 101 11.27 18.26 -6.96
N ALA A 102 12.07 19.05 -7.69
CA ALA A 102 12.26 18.89 -9.13
C ALA A 102 12.77 17.49 -9.55
N SER A 103 13.40 16.74 -8.64
CA SER A 103 13.83 15.35 -8.87
C SER A 103 12.70 14.32 -8.79
N VAL A 104 11.53 14.70 -8.25
CA VAL A 104 10.36 13.83 -8.09
C VAL A 104 9.46 13.94 -9.31
N HIS A 105 9.00 12.80 -9.83
CA HIS A 105 8.02 12.81 -10.91
C HIS A 105 6.69 13.42 -10.44
N PRO A 106 6.10 14.38 -11.19
CA PRO A 106 4.92 15.12 -10.75
C PRO A 106 3.61 14.32 -10.85
N VAL A 107 3.66 13.05 -11.30
CA VAL A 107 2.47 12.22 -11.53
C VAL A 107 2.33 11.18 -10.44
N PHE A 108 1.20 11.20 -9.74
CA PHE A 108 0.95 10.33 -8.59
C PHE A 108 -0.35 9.55 -8.77
N TYR A 109 -0.33 8.30 -8.29
CA TYR A 109 -1.52 7.46 -8.23
C TYR A 109 -2.43 7.92 -7.07
N VAL A 110 -3.75 7.81 -7.24
CA VAL A 110 -4.79 8.28 -6.30
C VAL A 110 -4.57 7.83 -4.86
N SER A 111 -4.01 6.64 -4.64
CA SER A 111 -3.71 6.10 -3.30
C SER A 111 -2.61 6.85 -2.54
N PHE A 112 -1.80 7.63 -3.25
CA PHE A 112 -0.81 8.53 -2.65
C PHE A 112 -1.40 9.88 -2.30
N LEU A 113 -2.62 10.21 -2.75
CA LEU A 113 -3.22 11.52 -2.57
C LEU A 113 -4.22 11.51 -1.43
N LYS A 114 -4.33 12.65 -0.75
CA LYS A 114 -5.33 12.90 0.29
C LYS A 114 -5.88 14.32 0.12
N LYS A 115 -7.21 14.44 0.06
CA LYS A 115 -7.89 15.75 -0.10
C LYS A 115 -7.52 16.66 1.07
N CYS A 116 -7.13 17.89 0.76
CA CYS A 116 -6.97 18.95 1.75
C CYS A 116 -8.36 19.47 2.15
N VAL A 117 -8.71 19.39 3.43
CA VAL A 117 -9.95 19.97 3.96
C VAL A 117 -9.56 21.02 5.00
N GLY A 118 -9.83 22.30 4.72
CA GLY A 118 -9.53 23.45 5.61
C GLY A 118 -8.76 24.60 4.93
N ASP A 119 -8.71 25.76 5.57
CA ASP A 119 -8.21 27.04 5.01
C ASP A 119 -6.80 26.98 4.38
N PRO A 120 -6.52 27.77 3.33
CA PRO A 120 -5.30 27.75 2.50
C PRO A 120 -3.96 27.95 3.24
N ILE A 121 -3.96 28.37 4.51
CA ILE A 121 -2.81 29.06 5.14
C ILE A 121 -1.90 28.15 5.99
N SER A 122 -2.32 26.92 6.31
CA SER A 122 -1.47 25.99 7.08
C SER A 122 -0.44 25.28 6.17
N ILE A 123 0.56 26.05 5.75
CA ILE A 123 1.78 25.55 5.12
C ILE A 123 2.59 24.91 6.26
N VAL A 124 2.76 23.58 6.26
CA VAL A 124 3.92 23.01 6.97
C VAL A 124 5.11 23.24 6.03
N PRO A 125 6.08 24.10 6.39
CA PRO A 125 7.18 24.43 5.50
C PRO A 125 7.99 23.17 5.17
N LEU A 126 8.25 22.97 3.87
CA LEU A 126 9.16 21.96 3.32
C LEU A 126 10.58 22.12 3.91
N GLU A 127 10.91 23.29 4.43
CA GLU A 127 12.12 23.58 5.21
C GLU A 127 12.34 22.62 6.40
N SER A 128 11.26 22.09 6.98
CA SER A 128 11.35 21.05 8.02
C SER A 128 11.80 19.67 7.50
N LEU A 129 11.94 19.48 6.17
CA LEU A 129 12.29 18.20 5.54
C LEU A 129 13.79 18.05 5.21
N GLY A 130 14.63 19.08 5.40
CA GLY A 130 16.10 18.95 5.41
C GLY A 130 16.63 18.13 4.22
N ILE A 131 16.35 18.59 3.00
CA ILE A 131 16.75 17.93 1.77
C ILE A 131 18.26 18.13 1.61
N LYS A 132 19.05 17.08 1.87
CA LYS A 132 20.50 17.08 1.62
C LYS A 132 20.78 16.19 0.41
N GLU A 133 21.39 16.79 -0.61
CA GLU A 133 21.74 16.14 -1.90
C GLU A 133 22.79 15.02 -1.78
N SER A 134 23.49 14.92 -0.64
CA SER A 134 24.58 13.95 -0.46
C SER A 134 24.10 12.65 0.18
N LEU A 135 24.19 11.54 -0.55
CA LEU A 135 23.80 10.17 -0.16
C LEU A 135 24.68 9.48 0.91
N SER A 136 25.52 10.21 1.66
CA SER A 136 26.36 9.61 2.71
C SER A 136 25.90 10.02 4.11
N SER A 137 25.58 9.05 4.96
CA SER A 137 25.47 9.26 6.41
C SER A 137 26.06 8.06 7.13
N GLU A 138 27.01 8.31 8.03
CA GLU A 138 27.62 7.31 8.91
C GLU A 138 26.61 6.79 9.94
N GLU A 139 26.61 5.47 10.10
CA GLU A 139 25.66 4.74 10.93
C GLU A 139 26.17 4.67 12.37
N VAL A 140 25.78 5.63 13.22
CA VAL A 140 25.98 5.51 14.66
C VAL A 140 24.78 4.79 15.27
N SER A 141 25.01 3.54 15.68
CA SER A 141 24.05 2.70 16.39
C SER A 141 23.89 3.18 17.83
N VAL A 142 22.66 3.48 18.25
CA VAL A 142 22.34 3.71 19.67
C VAL A 142 21.73 2.43 20.22
N GLU A 143 22.36 1.89 21.25
CA GLU A 143 22.02 0.62 21.88
C GLU A 143 20.66 0.71 22.61
N ILE A 144 19.72 -0.16 22.26
CA ILE A 144 18.38 -0.19 22.88
C ILE A 144 18.47 -1.06 24.14
N LEU A 145 18.48 -0.44 25.32
CA LEU A 145 18.41 -1.17 26.59
C LEU A 145 17.06 -1.89 26.73
N LYS A 146 17.11 -3.19 27.01
CA LYS A 146 15.94 -4.05 27.20
C LYS A 146 15.17 -3.61 28.45
N ARG A 147 13.92 -3.19 28.24
CA ARG A 147 12.93 -2.95 29.30
C ARG A 147 12.52 -4.29 29.90
N GLN A 148 12.89 -4.55 31.16
CA GLN A 148 12.33 -5.68 31.90
C GLN A 148 10.89 -5.34 32.31
N VAL A 149 9.95 -6.22 31.94
CA VAL A 149 8.57 -6.19 32.42
C VAL A 149 8.52 -7.07 33.66
N LYS A 150 8.02 -6.50 34.76
CA LYS A 150 7.81 -7.17 36.05
C LYS A 150 6.54 -8.00 36.01
#